data_AF-A0A353WYH1-F1
#
_entry.id   AF-A0A353WYH1-F1
#
_cell.length_a   1.000
_cell.length_b   1.000
_cell.length_c   1.000
_cell.angle_alpha   90.00
_cell.angle_beta   90.00
_cell.angle_gamma   90.00
#
_symmetry.space_group_name_H-M   'P 1'
#
loop_
_entity.id
_entity.type
_entity.pdbx_description
1 polymer ?
#
loop_
_entity_poly.entity_id
_entity_poly.type
_entity_poly.pdbx_seq_one_letter_code
_entity_poly.pdbx_strand_id
1 'polypeptide(L)'
;MKHLLIIYPHWHPVNLAGVHRPRLVGNYLKDFNWKPVVVTVLPKYFEENPDPDFIKTFSSDFEVHRVKAFKITRPRIIGDIGLRAFFHLYRKAKKITQEQKIDFIWIPIPSFYTSLLGRILYSKTKIPYGIDYIDPWVRDISTRNDWRHRLSNALARFLEPIAVKKASLITGVSEGYYLPVLERNFLREVNSEGVKREEVNSETEGRSEK
;
A
#
# COMPACT_ATOMS: atom_id res chain seq x y z
N MET A 1 -19.27 -15.06 -0.45
CA MET A 1 -17.82 -14.78 -0.45
C MET A 1 -17.60 -13.33 -0.88
N LYS A 2 -16.80 -12.56 -0.14
CA LYS A 2 -16.44 -11.17 -0.46
C LYS A 2 -15.17 -11.12 -1.30
N HIS A 3 -14.95 -10.09 -2.11
CA HIS A 3 -13.78 -9.97 -2.98
C HIS A 3 -12.91 -8.78 -2.56
N LEU A 4 -11.62 -9.04 -2.32
CA LEU A 4 -10.61 -8.03 -2.02
C LEU A 4 -9.75 -7.77 -3.27
N LEU A 5 -9.81 -6.55 -3.81
CA LEU A 5 -8.94 -6.13 -4.90
C LEU A 5 -7.61 -5.58 -4.35
N ILE A 6 -6.54 -6.34 -4.50
CA ILE A 6 -5.19 -5.96 -4.13
C ILE A 6 -4.50 -5.33 -5.34
N ILE A 7 -4.02 -4.09 -5.22
CA ILE A 7 -3.24 -3.42 -6.28
C ILE A 7 -1.79 -3.30 -5.80
N TYR A 8 -0.91 -4.10 -6.38
CA TYR A 8 0.52 -4.09 -6.06
C TYR A 8 1.35 -4.41 -7.31
N PRO A 9 2.25 -3.52 -7.75
CA PRO A 9 2.85 -3.61 -9.09
C PRO A 9 3.90 -4.72 -9.22
N HIS A 10 4.62 -5.04 -8.14
CA HIS A 10 5.50 -6.20 -8.09
C HIS A 10 4.72 -7.44 -7.62
N TRP A 11 5.12 -8.63 -8.05
CA TRP A 11 4.54 -9.90 -7.62
C TRP A 11 5.52 -11.02 -7.95
N HIS A 12 5.17 -12.29 -7.72
CA HIS A 12 6.01 -13.39 -8.22
C HIS A 12 6.28 -13.21 -9.74
N PRO A 13 7.43 -13.66 -10.25
CA PRO A 13 8.48 -14.41 -9.58
C PRO A 13 9.49 -13.56 -8.79
N VAL A 14 9.31 -12.25 -8.57
CA VAL A 14 10.30 -11.48 -7.81
C VAL A 14 10.04 -11.55 -6.31
N ASN A 15 11.08 -11.86 -5.55
CA ASN A 15 11.02 -12.01 -4.10
C ASN A 15 11.44 -10.69 -3.41
N LEU A 16 10.59 -9.68 -3.55
CA LEU A 16 10.78 -8.36 -2.95
C LEU A 16 10.08 -8.27 -1.60
N ALA A 17 10.69 -7.58 -0.64
CA ALA A 17 10.17 -7.42 0.73
C ALA A 17 8.70 -6.97 0.76
N GLY A 18 8.34 -6.00 -0.08
CA GLY A 18 6.98 -5.47 -0.14
C GLY A 18 5.94 -6.42 -0.75
N VAL A 19 6.34 -7.52 -1.42
CA VAL A 19 5.43 -8.58 -1.90
C VAL A 19 4.98 -9.47 -0.74
N HIS A 20 5.78 -9.61 0.32
CA HIS A 20 5.47 -10.54 1.40
C HIS A 20 4.19 -10.22 2.15
N ARG A 21 3.90 -8.94 2.44
CA ARG A 21 2.68 -8.58 3.17
C ARG A 21 1.40 -8.95 2.40
N PRO A 22 1.20 -8.51 1.14
CA PRO A 22 0.03 -8.93 0.38
C PRO A 22 -0.02 -10.43 0.08
N ARG A 23 1.13 -11.10 -0.06
CA ARG A 23 1.18 -12.56 -0.18
C ARG A 23 0.69 -13.26 1.09
N LEU A 24 1.26 -12.91 2.24
CA LEU A 24 0.93 -13.54 3.52
C LEU A 24 -0.52 -13.29 3.91
N VAL A 25 -0.99 -12.04 3.84
CA VAL A 25 -2.42 -11.74 4.10
C VAL A 25 -3.31 -12.49 3.12
N GLY A 26 -3.00 -12.42 1.81
CA GLY A 26 -3.83 -13.02 0.78
C GLY A 26 -3.90 -14.55 0.84
N ASN A 27 -2.85 -15.23 1.30
CA ASN A 27 -2.83 -16.69 1.50
C ASN A 27 -3.93 -17.19 2.44
N TYR A 28 -4.35 -16.38 3.41
CA TYR A 28 -5.32 -16.78 4.44
C TYR A 28 -6.70 -16.13 4.27
N LEU A 29 -6.92 -15.28 3.26
CA LEU A 29 -8.19 -14.55 3.11
C LEU A 29 -9.40 -15.47 2.91
N LYS A 30 -9.21 -16.63 2.29
CA LYS A 30 -10.30 -17.58 2.03
C LYS A 30 -10.88 -18.16 3.31
N ASP A 31 -10.07 -18.34 4.35
CA ASP A 31 -10.49 -18.79 5.68
C ASP A 31 -11.48 -17.80 6.32
N PHE A 32 -11.45 -16.54 5.90
CA PHE A 32 -12.36 -15.48 6.32
C PHE A 32 -13.49 -15.21 5.32
N ASN A 33 -13.72 -16.10 4.35
CA ASN A 33 -14.72 -15.97 3.28
C ASN A 33 -14.45 -14.76 2.34
N TRP A 34 -13.16 -14.42 2.15
CA TRP A 34 -12.69 -13.42 1.20
C TRP A 34 -11.86 -14.05 0.07
N LYS A 35 -12.08 -13.60 -1.16
CA LYS A 35 -11.28 -13.99 -2.33
C LYS A 35 -10.26 -12.90 -2.68
N PRO A 36 -8.96 -13.22 -2.74
CA PRO A 36 -7.95 -12.27 -3.19
C PRO A 36 -7.93 -12.13 -4.72
N VAL A 37 -8.19 -10.93 -5.21
CA VAL A 37 -8.03 -10.54 -6.62
C VAL A 37 -6.86 -9.57 -6.72
N VAL A 38 -5.80 -9.92 -7.46
CA VAL A 38 -4.57 -9.13 -7.52
C VAL A 38 -4.42 -8.49 -8.91
N VAL A 39 -4.10 -7.20 -8.95
CA VAL A 39 -3.67 -6.51 -10.17
C VAL A 39 -2.22 -6.12 -10.04
N THR A 40 -1.38 -6.67 -10.91
CA THR A 40 0.08 -6.54 -10.87
C THR A 40 0.70 -6.43 -12.26
N VAL A 41 2.01 -6.21 -12.37
CA VAL A 41 2.70 -6.06 -13.65
C VAL A 41 3.25 -7.41 -14.16
N LEU A 42 3.38 -7.50 -15.48
CA LEU A 42 4.05 -8.62 -16.15
C LEU A 42 5.54 -8.68 -15.76
N PRO A 43 6.10 -9.88 -15.45
CA PRO A 43 7.47 -10.01 -14.94
C PRO A 43 8.56 -9.43 -15.83
N LYS A 44 8.35 -9.42 -17.15
CA LYS A 44 9.30 -8.85 -18.13
C LYS A 44 9.58 -7.34 -17.98
N TYR A 45 8.85 -6.63 -17.11
CA TYR A 45 9.05 -5.22 -16.82
C TYR A 45 9.72 -4.96 -15.46
N PHE A 46 9.98 -6.02 -14.68
CA PHE A 46 10.76 -5.97 -13.45
C PHE A 46 12.24 -5.79 -13.81
N GLU A 47 12.96 -5.04 -12.97
CA GLU A 47 14.42 -4.89 -13.08
C GLU A 47 15.16 -5.96 -12.26
N GLU A 48 14.43 -6.57 -11.33
CA GLU A 48 14.90 -7.57 -10.39
C GLU A 48 15.05 -8.94 -11.03
N ASN A 49 16.01 -9.71 -10.53
CA ASN A 49 16.17 -11.10 -10.93
C ASN A 49 14.96 -11.93 -10.46
N PRO A 50 14.40 -12.78 -11.34
CA PRO A 50 13.32 -13.68 -10.95
C PRO A 50 13.82 -14.75 -9.98
N ASP A 51 13.00 -15.08 -9.01
CA ASP A 51 13.08 -16.23 -8.11
C ASP A 51 11.89 -17.16 -8.46
N PRO A 52 12.09 -18.15 -9.36
CA PRO A 52 11.02 -19.03 -9.81
C PRO A 52 10.35 -19.81 -8.68
N ASP A 53 11.09 -20.14 -7.62
CA ASP A 53 10.59 -20.93 -6.50
C ASP A 53 9.67 -20.12 -5.58
N PHE A 54 9.74 -18.79 -5.64
CA PHE A 54 8.89 -17.93 -4.83
C PHE A 54 7.39 -18.18 -5.05
N ILE A 55 6.97 -18.61 -6.25
CA ILE A 55 5.57 -18.98 -6.55
C ILE A 55 5.04 -20.09 -5.63
N LYS A 56 5.89 -21.01 -5.17
CA LYS A 56 5.51 -22.12 -4.29
C LYS A 56 4.97 -21.65 -2.94
N THR A 57 5.20 -20.37 -2.60
CA THR A 57 4.78 -19.76 -1.34
C THR A 57 3.43 -19.03 -1.43
N PHE A 58 2.75 -19.09 -2.58
CA PHE A 58 1.44 -18.48 -2.82
C PHE A 58 0.35 -19.56 -2.83
N SER A 59 -0.79 -19.26 -2.19
CA SER A 59 -2.00 -20.06 -2.31
C SER A 59 -2.52 -20.07 -3.76
N SER A 60 -3.19 -21.15 -4.16
CA SER A 60 -3.94 -21.22 -5.42
C SER A 60 -5.19 -20.33 -5.46
N ASP A 61 -5.57 -19.72 -4.33
CA ASP A 61 -6.78 -18.90 -4.22
C ASP A 61 -6.65 -17.50 -4.84
N PHE A 62 -5.43 -17.06 -5.17
CA PHE A 62 -5.20 -15.78 -5.83
C PHE A 62 -5.71 -15.76 -7.27
N GLU A 63 -6.61 -14.82 -7.56
CA GLU A 63 -6.94 -14.45 -8.93
C GLU A 63 -6.01 -13.33 -9.41
N VAL A 64 -4.95 -13.67 -10.17
CA VAL A 64 -3.90 -12.73 -10.57
C VAL A 64 -4.14 -12.17 -11.99
N HIS A 65 -4.28 -10.85 -12.09
CA HIS A 65 -4.36 -10.10 -13.34
C HIS A 65 -3.08 -9.34 -13.61
N ARG A 66 -2.37 -9.70 -14.68
CA ARG A 66 -1.12 -9.04 -15.07
C ARG A 66 -1.32 -7.98 -16.15
N VAL A 67 -0.61 -6.86 -16.03
CA VAL A 67 -0.67 -5.74 -16.98
C VAL A 67 0.70 -5.37 -17.53
N LYS A 68 0.70 -4.61 -18.64
CA LYS A 68 1.93 -4.03 -19.19
C LYS A 68 2.39 -2.84 -18.34
N ALA A 69 3.66 -2.47 -18.48
CA ALA A 69 4.20 -1.18 -18.05
C ALA A 69 4.95 -0.53 -19.21
N PHE A 70 5.23 0.77 -19.11
CA PHE A 70 6.20 1.38 -20.00
C PHE A 70 7.60 0.80 -19.73
N LYS A 71 8.41 0.65 -20.79
CA LYS A 71 9.80 0.21 -20.66
C LYS A 71 10.65 1.35 -20.08
N ILE A 72 11.76 0.97 -19.45
CA ILE A 72 12.76 1.94 -19.03
C ILE A 72 13.43 2.53 -20.26
N THR A 73 13.55 3.85 -20.29
CA THR A 73 14.25 4.58 -21.35
C THR A 73 15.75 4.64 -21.07
N ARG A 74 16.54 4.89 -22.11
CA ARG A 74 17.95 5.30 -21.99
C ARG A 74 18.05 6.72 -22.56
N PRO A 75 18.33 7.76 -21.74
CA PRO A 75 18.66 7.74 -20.31
C PRO A 75 17.47 7.33 -19.40
N ARG A 76 17.78 6.87 -18.17
CA ARG A 76 16.79 6.39 -17.19
C ARG A 76 16.03 7.57 -16.58
N ILE A 77 14.84 7.87 -17.10
CA ILE A 77 14.00 8.97 -16.59
C ILE A 77 13.08 8.48 -15.46
N ILE A 78 12.38 7.35 -15.65
CA ILE A 78 11.44 6.79 -14.67
C ILE A 78 11.80 5.33 -14.42
N GLY A 79 12.39 5.05 -13.25
CA GLY A 79 12.68 3.68 -12.80
C GLY A 79 11.46 3.01 -12.15
N ASP A 80 10.72 3.76 -11.34
CA ASP A 80 9.60 3.27 -10.52
C ASP A 80 8.55 2.53 -11.37
N ILE A 81 8.34 1.25 -11.07
CA ILE A 81 7.40 0.40 -11.80
C ILE A 81 5.95 0.86 -11.61
N GLY A 82 5.62 1.43 -10.45
CA GLY A 82 4.28 1.90 -10.11
C GLY A 82 3.88 3.06 -11.02
N LEU A 83 4.79 4.01 -11.26
CA LEU A 83 4.63 5.09 -12.23
C LEU A 83 4.54 4.56 -13.65
N ARG A 84 5.48 3.69 -14.07
CA ARG A 84 5.48 3.10 -15.43
C ARG A 84 4.23 2.27 -15.73
N ALA A 85 3.61 1.68 -14.72
CA ALA A 85 2.42 0.85 -14.87
C ALA A 85 1.12 1.56 -14.47
N PHE A 86 1.17 2.79 -13.94
CA PHE A 86 0.04 3.45 -13.28
C PHE A 86 -1.25 3.41 -14.10
N PHE A 87 -1.15 3.82 -15.37
CA PHE A 87 -2.29 3.81 -16.30
C PHE A 87 -2.83 2.41 -16.57
N HIS A 88 -1.95 1.43 -16.74
CA HIS A 88 -2.34 0.05 -17.02
C HIS A 88 -2.98 -0.63 -15.80
N LEU A 89 -2.44 -0.40 -14.60
CA LEU A 89 -3.01 -0.85 -13.33
C LEU A 89 -4.40 -0.25 -13.14
N TYR A 90 -4.54 1.07 -13.32
CA TYR A 90 -5.85 1.75 -13.25
C TYR A 90 -6.87 1.14 -14.20
N ARG A 91 -6.53 0.98 -15.49
CA ARG A 91 -7.46 0.45 -16.49
C ARG A 91 -7.92 -0.97 -16.15
N LYS A 92 -6.99 -1.82 -15.73
CA LYS A 92 -7.31 -3.21 -15.36
C LYS A 92 -8.14 -3.27 -14.08
N ALA A 93 -7.75 -2.54 -13.03
CA ALA A 93 -8.49 -2.46 -11.78
C ALA A 93 -9.92 -1.95 -12.02
N LYS A 94 -10.08 -0.85 -12.77
CA LYS A 94 -11.40 -0.32 -13.15
C LYS A 94 -12.23 -1.35 -13.92
N LYS A 95 -11.63 -2.04 -14.90
CA LYS A 95 -12.31 -3.09 -15.68
C LYS A 95 -12.80 -4.21 -14.75
N ILE A 96 -11.97 -4.69 -13.84
CA ILE A 96 -12.34 -5.72 -12.86
C ILE A 96 -13.53 -5.27 -12.00
N THR A 97 -13.51 -4.02 -11.50
CA THR A 97 -14.64 -3.48 -10.69
C THR A 97 -15.95 -3.37 -11.47
N GLN A 98 -15.93 -3.47 -12.81
CA GLN A 98 -17.11 -3.46 -13.66
C GLN A 98 -17.57 -4.88 -14.03
N GLU A 99 -16.64 -5.84 -14.13
CA GLU A 99 -16.92 -7.21 -14.55
C GLU A 99 -17.29 -8.14 -13.38
N GLN A 100 -16.81 -7.85 -12.17
CA GLN A 100 -17.14 -8.60 -10.98
C GLN A 100 -17.28 -7.70 -9.76
N LYS A 101 -18.06 -8.17 -8.79
CA LYS A 101 -18.21 -7.46 -7.51
C LYS A 101 -16.86 -7.42 -6.79
N ILE A 102 -16.47 -6.24 -6.36
CA ILE A 102 -15.34 -6.00 -5.46
C ILE A 102 -15.89 -5.29 -4.22
N ASP A 103 -15.66 -5.87 -3.05
CA ASP A 103 -16.20 -5.34 -1.79
C ASP A 103 -15.22 -4.35 -1.14
N PHE A 104 -13.92 -4.47 -1.43
CA PHE A 104 -12.89 -3.57 -0.89
C PHE A 104 -11.65 -3.52 -1.79
N ILE A 105 -10.98 -2.37 -1.86
CA ILE A 105 -9.70 -2.19 -2.57
C ILE A 105 -8.59 -2.00 -1.54
N TRP A 106 -7.53 -2.80 -1.61
CA TRP A 106 -6.41 -2.73 -0.68
C TRP A 106 -5.11 -2.45 -1.42
N ILE A 107 -4.36 -1.45 -0.96
CA ILE A 107 -3.15 -0.97 -1.62
C ILE A 107 -1.98 -0.97 -0.63
N PRO A 108 -1.19 -2.04 -0.60
CA PRO A 108 0.08 -2.06 0.12
C PRO A 108 1.10 -1.13 -0.53
N ILE A 109 1.86 -0.38 0.27
CA ILE A 109 2.99 0.45 -0.17
C ILE A 109 4.27 -0.11 0.48
N PRO A 110 5.40 -0.21 -0.26
CA PRO A 110 6.16 0.97 -0.68
C PRO A 110 6.05 1.37 -2.16
N SER A 111 5.18 0.73 -2.96
CA SER A 111 4.90 1.24 -4.31
C SER A 111 4.04 2.50 -4.23
N PHE A 112 4.60 3.59 -3.69
CA PHE A 112 3.85 4.70 -3.11
C PHE A 112 2.84 5.33 -4.07
N TYR A 113 3.24 5.53 -5.33
CA TYR A 113 2.38 6.16 -6.34
C TYR A 113 1.10 5.35 -6.61
N THR A 114 1.10 4.03 -6.44
CA THR A 114 -0.11 3.23 -6.67
C THR A 114 -1.19 3.49 -5.64
N SER A 115 -0.88 4.07 -4.48
CA SER A 115 -1.89 4.50 -3.48
C SER A 115 -2.92 5.48 -4.05
N LEU A 116 -2.52 6.35 -5.00
CA LEU A 116 -3.43 7.27 -5.68
C LEU A 116 -4.51 6.54 -6.49
N LEU A 117 -4.26 5.31 -6.92
CA LEU A 117 -5.26 4.49 -7.62
C LEU A 117 -6.47 4.24 -6.73
N GLY A 118 -6.30 4.09 -5.42
CA GLY A 118 -7.41 3.91 -4.47
C GLY A 118 -8.34 5.11 -4.49
N ARG A 119 -7.78 6.32 -4.34
CA ARG A 119 -8.53 7.57 -4.41
C ARG A 119 -9.25 7.77 -5.74
N ILE A 120 -8.60 7.44 -6.86
CA ILE A 120 -9.15 7.57 -8.20
C ILE A 120 -10.29 6.56 -8.40
N LEU A 121 -10.08 5.28 -8.07
CA LEU A 121 -11.08 4.23 -8.20
C LEU A 121 -12.29 4.50 -7.30
N TYR A 122 -12.07 4.94 -6.05
CA TYR A 122 -13.15 5.37 -5.16
C TYR A 122 -14.01 6.48 -5.79
N SER A 123 -13.39 7.47 -6.45
CA SER A 123 -14.15 8.55 -7.11
C SER A 123 -15.07 8.05 -8.22
N LYS A 124 -14.73 6.91 -8.86
CA LYS A 124 -15.46 6.36 -10.00
C LYS A 124 -16.44 5.25 -9.63
N THR A 125 -16.15 4.51 -8.57
CA THR A 125 -16.86 3.27 -8.22
C THR A 125 -17.51 3.31 -6.85
N LYS A 126 -17.09 4.23 -5.97
CA LYS A 126 -17.48 4.31 -4.55
C LYS A 126 -17.12 3.06 -3.72
N ILE A 127 -16.34 2.13 -4.26
CA ILE A 127 -15.85 0.97 -3.52
C ILE A 127 -14.85 1.45 -2.46
N PRO A 128 -15.04 1.13 -1.17
CA PRO A 128 -14.14 1.55 -0.11
C PRO A 128 -12.73 1.01 -0.35
N TYR A 129 -11.73 1.79 0.06
CA TYR A 129 -10.33 1.41 -0.12
C TYR A 129 -9.51 1.67 1.12
N GLY A 130 -8.43 0.90 1.27
CA GLY A 130 -7.45 1.05 2.32
C GLY A 130 -6.03 1.12 1.77
N ILE A 131 -5.17 1.83 2.49
CA ILE A 131 -3.74 1.90 2.21
C ILE A 131 -2.99 1.27 3.38
N ASP A 132 -2.03 0.43 3.04
CA ASP A 132 -1.29 -0.37 4.01
C ASP A 132 0.20 -0.06 3.96
N TYR A 133 0.66 0.62 5.00
CA TYR A 133 2.00 1.17 5.17
C TYR A 133 2.96 0.08 5.66
N ILE A 134 3.54 -0.68 4.71
CA ILE A 134 4.72 -1.53 4.97
C ILE A 134 5.94 -0.66 5.21
N ASP A 135 5.98 0.53 4.57
CA ASP A 135 6.99 1.56 4.76
C ASP A 135 6.34 2.95 4.85
N PRO A 136 6.91 3.88 5.65
CA PRO A 136 6.46 5.26 5.65
C PRO A 136 6.77 5.94 4.31
N TRP A 137 5.75 6.58 3.72
CA TRP A 137 5.89 7.35 2.48
C TRP A 137 6.61 8.68 2.73
N VAL A 138 6.09 9.51 3.63
CA VAL A 138 6.80 10.68 4.13
C VAL A 138 7.76 10.22 5.22
N ARG A 139 9.05 10.48 5.03
CA ARG A 139 10.12 10.14 5.99
C ARG A 139 10.65 11.41 6.64
N ASP A 140 11.13 11.29 7.87
CA ASP A 140 11.91 12.36 8.50
C ASP A 140 13.27 12.46 7.80
N ILE A 141 13.65 13.69 7.43
CA ILE A 141 14.84 14.00 6.62
C ILE A 141 15.97 14.56 7.49
N SER A 142 15.81 14.56 8.82
CA SER A 142 16.75 15.19 9.76
C SER A 142 18.23 14.76 9.60
N THR A 143 18.51 13.62 8.96
CA THR A 143 19.86 13.04 8.83
C THR A 143 20.43 12.95 7.41
N ARG A 144 19.71 13.36 6.35
CA ARG A 144 20.19 13.23 4.95
C ARG A 144 19.90 14.46 4.09
N ASN A 145 20.96 15.12 3.61
CA ASN A 145 20.88 16.42 2.94
C ASN A 145 20.96 16.38 1.39
N ASP A 146 20.50 15.30 0.74
CA ASP A 146 20.47 15.22 -0.74
C ASP A 146 19.21 15.92 -1.31
N TRP A 147 19.39 16.75 -2.33
CA TRP A 147 18.30 17.44 -3.04
C TRP A 147 17.27 16.45 -3.62
N ARG A 148 17.70 15.26 -4.05
CA ARG A 148 16.78 14.21 -4.56
C ARG A 148 15.85 13.70 -3.48
N HIS A 149 16.37 13.51 -2.26
CA HIS A 149 15.57 13.13 -1.11
C HIS A 149 14.60 14.24 -0.70
N ARG A 150 15.03 15.50 -0.74
CA ARG A 150 14.14 16.65 -0.48
C ARG A 150 13.00 16.73 -1.48
N LEU A 151 13.29 16.57 -2.78
CA LEU A 151 12.27 16.56 -3.84
C LEU A 151 11.30 15.38 -3.67
N SER A 152 11.82 14.17 -3.43
CA SER A 152 11.00 12.99 -3.19
C SER A 152 10.09 13.17 -1.98
N ASN A 153 10.58 13.76 -0.89
CA ASN A 153 9.77 13.97 0.30
C ASN A 153 8.75 15.11 0.12
N ALA A 154 9.09 16.17 -0.63
CA ALA A 154 8.14 17.21 -1.00
C ALA A 154 6.99 16.63 -1.83
N LEU A 155 7.32 15.78 -2.81
CA LEU A 155 6.33 15.08 -3.62
C LEU A 155 5.48 14.12 -2.77
N ALA A 156 6.08 13.39 -1.83
CA ALA A 156 5.37 12.55 -0.88
C ALA A 156 4.38 13.37 -0.03
N ARG A 157 4.82 14.50 0.53
CA ARG A 157 3.96 15.41 1.32
C ARG A 157 2.81 16.01 0.52
N PHE A 158 2.98 16.16 -0.80
CA PHE A 158 1.92 16.64 -1.68
C PHE A 158 0.93 15.54 -2.07
N LEU A 159 1.42 14.34 -2.40
CA LEU A 159 0.57 13.24 -2.92
C LEU A 159 -0.09 12.41 -1.82
N GLU A 160 0.55 12.24 -0.66
CA GLU A 160 0.02 11.44 0.45
C GLU A 160 -1.36 11.93 0.91
N PRO A 161 -1.59 13.24 1.17
CA PRO A 161 -2.91 13.74 1.55
C PRO A 161 -3.98 13.42 0.50
N ILE A 162 -3.64 13.49 -0.78
CA ILE A 162 -4.56 13.16 -1.88
C ILE A 162 -4.94 11.68 -1.84
N ALA A 163 -3.95 10.81 -1.64
CA ALA A 163 -4.13 9.36 -1.58
C ALA A 163 -4.98 8.94 -0.37
N VAL A 164 -4.76 9.52 0.82
CA VAL A 164 -5.41 9.07 2.06
C VAL A 164 -6.75 9.73 2.35
N LYS A 165 -7.05 10.90 1.76
CA LYS A 165 -8.24 11.75 2.09
C LYS A 165 -9.60 11.04 2.13
N LYS A 166 -9.77 9.93 1.41
CA LYS A 166 -11.03 9.16 1.39
C LYS A 166 -10.82 7.68 1.70
N ALA A 167 -9.65 7.31 2.21
CA ALA A 167 -9.38 5.94 2.59
C ALA A 167 -10.30 5.57 3.76
N SER A 168 -10.96 4.43 3.65
CA SER A 168 -11.78 3.85 4.72
C SER A 168 -10.93 3.11 5.75
N LEU A 169 -9.66 2.81 5.41
CA LEU A 169 -8.74 2.08 6.25
C LEU A 169 -7.31 2.56 6.01
N ILE A 170 -6.58 2.84 7.09
CA ILE A 170 -5.13 3.01 7.08
C ILE A 170 -4.56 1.97 8.02
N THR A 171 -3.65 1.15 7.52
CA THR A 171 -3.00 0.06 8.28
C THR A 171 -1.51 0.11 8.06
N GLY A 172 -0.72 -0.64 8.84
CA GLY A 172 0.70 -0.78 8.60
C GLY A 172 1.31 -1.94 9.38
N VAL A 173 2.62 -2.11 9.26
CA VAL A 173 3.37 -3.14 9.98
C VAL A 173 3.57 -2.81 11.46
N SER A 174 3.63 -1.51 11.79
CA SER A 174 3.67 -1.00 13.16
C SER A 174 3.09 0.41 13.20
N GLU A 175 2.70 0.85 14.39
CA GLU A 175 2.13 2.18 14.62
C GLU A 175 3.01 3.31 14.08
N GLY A 176 4.33 3.22 14.27
CA GLY A 176 5.28 4.24 13.79
C GLY A 176 5.26 4.48 12.27
N TYR A 177 4.70 3.55 11.48
CA TYR A 177 4.71 3.63 10.02
C TYR A 177 3.50 4.38 9.47
N TYR A 178 2.38 4.37 10.19
CA TYR A 178 1.13 4.99 9.73
C TYR A 178 0.58 6.07 10.67
N LEU A 179 0.92 6.08 11.97
CA LEU A 179 0.49 7.14 12.88
C LEU A 179 0.89 8.53 12.36
N PRO A 180 2.12 8.78 11.86
CA PRO A 180 2.46 10.11 11.34
C PRO A 180 1.56 10.55 10.17
N VAL A 181 1.05 9.60 9.39
CA VAL A 181 0.11 9.87 8.28
C VAL A 181 -1.24 10.29 8.85
N LEU A 182 -1.73 9.59 9.88
CA LEU A 182 -2.95 9.94 10.59
C LEU A 182 -2.82 11.34 11.18
N GLU A 183 -1.67 11.63 11.79
CA GLU A 183 -1.38 12.91 12.40
C GLU A 183 -1.44 14.06 11.40
N ARG A 184 -0.72 13.93 10.28
CA ARG A 184 -0.66 14.97 9.25
C ARG A 184 -2.00 15.25 8.55
N ASN A 185 -2.84 14.22 8.40
CA ASN A 185 -3.98 14.29 7.48
C ASN A 185 -5.35 14.33 8.18
N PHE A 186 -5.43 13.88 9.44
CA PHE A 186 -6.72 13.69 10.12
C PHE A 186 -6.80 14.31 11.53
N LEU A 187 -5.72 14.84 12.14
CA LEU A 187 -5.78 15.38 13.52
C LEU A 187 -6.76 16.55 13.73
N ARG A 188 -7.12 17.30 12.68
CA ARG A 188 -8.20 18.29 12.78
C ARG A 188 -9.59 17.65 12.94
N GLU A 189 -9.78 16.41 12.49
CA GLU A 189 -11.01 15.63 12.62
C GLU A 189 -11.02 14.80 13.93
N VAL A 190 -9.86 14.33 14.39
CA VAL A 190 -9.72 13.56 15.66
C VAL A 190 -9.98 14.43 16.91
N ASN A 191 -9.66 15.73 16.87
CA ASN A 191 -9.99 16.64 17.98
C ASN A 191 -11.47 17.03 18.02
N SER A 192 -12.24 16.82 16.93
CA SER A 192 -13.70 17.04 16.92
C SER A 192 -14.51 15.82 17.34
N GLU A 193 -13.95 14.61 17.23
CA GLU A 193 -14.53 13.37 17.73
C GLU A 193 -13.63 12.83 18.84
N GLY A 194 -13.80 13.39 20.05
CA GLY A 194 -12.89 13.21 21.17
C GLY A 194 -12.48 11.77 21.46
N VAL A 195 -11.26 11.41 21.04
CA VAL A 195 -10.52 10.29 21.61
C VAL A 195 -9.58 10.89 22.66
N LYS A 196 -9.98 10.79 23.94
CA LYS A 196 -9.08 11.06 25.05
C LYS A 196 -7.89 10.12 24.93
N ARG A 197 -6.69 10.68 24.74
CA ARG A 197 -5.44 9.95 25.01
C ARG A 197 -5.43 9.66 26.51
N GLU A 198 -5.57 8.40 26.89
CA GLU A 198 -5.19 7.97 28.23
C GLU A 198 -3.67 8.12 28.33
N GLU A 199 -3.24 9.11 29.09
CA GLU A 199 -1.86 9.21 29.55
C GLU A 199 -1.59 7.99 30.43
N VAL A 200 -0.72 7.10 29.94
CA VAL A 200 -0.15 6.04 30.77
C VAL A 200 0.78 6.72 31.77
N ASN A 201 0.24 7.05 32.94
CA ASN A 201 1.01 7.47 34.11
C ASN A 201 1.91 6.31 34.53
N SER A 202 3.22 6.48 34.34
CA SER A 202 4.27 5.61 34.86
C SER A 202 4.72 6.09 36.24
N GLU A 203 3.89 5.91 37.26
CA GLU A 203 4.20 6.00 38.71
C GLU A 203 3.15 5.09 39.36
N THR A 204 3.38 4.04 40.14
CA THR A 204 4.38 3.76 41.18
C THR A 204 4.14 2.31 41.59
N GLU A 205 5.16 1.50 41.89
CA GLU A 205 5.16 0.50 42.99
C GLU A 205 6.46 -0.31 43.00
N GLY A 206 7.54 0.35 43.41
CA GLY A 206 8.70 -0.31 44.02
C GLY A 206 8.56 -0.22 45.52
N ARG A 207 7.65 -1.01 46.10
CA ARG A 207 7.51 -1.13 47.56
C ARG A 207 8.44 -2.25 48.03
N SER A 208 9.37 -1.87 48.91
CA SER A 208 10.17 -2.75 49.74
C SER A 208 9.35 -3.88 50.35
N GLU A 209 9.88 -5.10 50.37
CA GLU A 209 10.02 -5.88 51.61
C GLU A 209 10.81 -7.19 51.39
N LYS A 210 11.74 -7.41 52.32
CA LYS A 210 12.58 -8.59 52.65
C LYS A 210 13.86 -8.83 51.88
#